data_AF-A0A4R4RDB6-F1
#
_entry.id   AF-A0A4R4RDB6-F1
#
_cell.length_a   1.000
_cell.length_b   1.000
_cell.length_c   1.000
_cell.angle_alpha   90.00
_cell.angle_beta   90.00
_cell.angle_gamma   90.00
#
_symmetry.space_group_name_H-M   'P 1'
#
loop_
_entity.id
_entity.type
_entity.pdbx_description
1 polymer ?
#
loop_
_entity_poly.entity_id
_entity_poly.type
_entity_poly.pdbx_seq_one_letter_code
_entity_poly.pdbx_strand_id
1 'polypeptide(L)'
;MDDETRRFLTTFRTFMNEVVQQVRDESGDTAEPLLPVLRAHLGVEPRSLPVVTEQLSPLRFADADVALEVLARRHGGRQLVGVGGGMQRRHSGLAEIVENAGIHRMFPVGPVDYARVPTGPDSSRQVVSFGLHLLSYDGVPVVVLQRDAQPQFGRELPELEVLAAADTVVPPLLDEVRRLMAEHSVLRGQVVTFASAEFGASNGSVTFLRRPGLSAGDVVLPDGVLAKVERHLTGVARHREALSTAGQHLKRGILLFGPPGTGKTHTVRYLMSVSPGTTVIVLSGHALRLIQVAAQTARALEPAVVVLEDCDLIAEDRSYSAGPQPLLFEVLDALDGLADDADVAFVLTTNHVDLLEPALAQRPGRVDLAVEIPLPDVAARRRLNRLYARDLPFAPSSLDAAAERSEGTTASFAKELMRRAVLTAADAGHPPGDADLAAALDELLGDTEALTRSLLGSGADDAAGDGGQGDDGIGPGRARRSGEPRPGLAPPGAGRGSYRPLP
;
A
#
# COMPACT_ATOMS: atom_id res chain seq x y z
N MET A 1 28.95 -54.69 -3.50
CA MET A 1 28.09 -55.11 -2.38
C MET A 1 27.66 -56.52 -2.67
N ASP A 2 28.13 -57.49 -1.89
CA ASP A 2 27.76 -58.90 -2.06
C ASP A 2 26.28 -59.14 -1.73
N ASP A 3 25.74 -60.27 -2.17
CA ASP A 3 24.32 -60.62 -2.00
C ASP A 3 23.93 -60.75 -0.53
N GLU A 4 24.87 -61.14 0.33
CA GLU A 4 24.68 -61.29 1.77
C GLU A 4 24.50 -59.92 2.45
N THR A 5 25.33 -58.94 2.08
CA THR A 5 25.21 -57.56 2.54
C THR A 5 23.92 -56.92 2.03
N ARG A 6 23.52 -57.17 0.77
CA ARG A 6 22.25 -56.64 0.23
C ARG A 6 21.06 -57.24 0.96
N ARG A 7 21.09 -58.55 1.25
CA ARG A 7 20.05 -59.24 2.01
C ARG A 7 20.00 -58.74 3.45
N PHE A 8 21.15 -58.58 4.11
CA PHE A 8 21.24 -58.01 5.44
C PHE A 8 20.66 -56.59 5.50
N LEU A 9 21.06 -55.70 4.60
CA LEU A 9 20.54 -54.33 4.55
C LEU A 9 19.02 -54.30 4.29
N THR A 10 18.51 -55.21 3.46
CA THR A 10 17.08 -55.33 3.20
C THR A 10 16.32 -55.82 4.43
N THR A 11 16.82 -56.86 5.10
CA THR A 11 16.24 -57.40 6.34
C THR A 11 16.31 -56.38 7.47
N PHE A 12 17.45 -55.71 7.64
CA PHE A 12 17.65 -54.69 8.67
C PHE A 12 16.73 -53.48 8.43
N ARG A 13 16.59 -53.02 7.18
CA ARG A 13 15.62 -51.98 6.82
C ARG A 13 14.18 -52.41 7.12
N THR A 14 13.84 -53.67 6.84
CA THR A 14 12.49 -54.21 7.10
C THR A 14 12.22 -54.26 8.61
N PHE A 15 13.17 -54.80 9.38
CA PHE A 15 13.10 -54.83 10.84
C PHE A 15 13.00 -53.43 11.46
N MET A 16 13.84 -52.49 11.03
CA MET A 16 13.78 -51.11 11.51
C MET A 16 12.44 -50.44 11.17
N ASN A 17 11.87 -50.71 9.98
CA ASN A 17 10.53 -50.24 9.64
C ASN A 17 9.46 -50.86 10.54
N GLU A 18 9.53 -52.16 10.83
CA GLU A 18 8.58 -52.84 11.73
C GLU A 18 8.66 -52.29 13.16
N VAL A 19 9.87 -52.13 13.72
CA VAL A 19 10.08 -51.56 15.05
C VAL A 19 9.57 -50.12 15.14
N VAL A 20 9.85 -49.30 14.11
CA VAL A 20 9.35 -47.91 14.07
C VAL A 20 7.83 -47.86 13.95
N GLN A 21 7.19 -48.76 13.18
CA GLN A 21 5.73 -48.83 13.13
C GLN A 21 5.14 -49.29 14.46
N GLN A 22 5.72 -50.29 15.11
CA GLN A 22 5.24 -50.81 16.39
C GLN A 22 5.30 -49.75 17.51
N VAL A 23 6.41 -49.00 17.60
CA VAL A 23 6.53 -47.87 18.55
C VAL A 23 5.50 -46.77 18.27
N ARG A 24 5.11 -46.56 17.01
CA ARG A 24 4.12 -45.54 16.61
C ARG A 24 2.68 -45.97 16.85
N ASP A 25 2.37 -47.24 16.61
CA ASP A 25 1.09 -47.84 16.95
C ASP A 25 0.86 -47.80 18.47
N GLU A 26 1.91 -48.02 19.27
CA GLU A 26 1.91 -47.82 20.72
C GLU A 26 1.78 -46.35 21.14
N SER A 27 2.22 -45.41 20.29
CA SER A 27 2.11 -43.96 20.51
C SER A 27 0.73 -43.38 20.17
N GLY A 28 -0.15 -44.17 19.52
CA GLY A 28 -1.48 -43.72 19.07
C GLY A 28 -1.46 -42.76 17.87
N ASP A 29 -0.39 -42.75 17.09
CA ASP A 29 -0.22 -41.84 15.94
C ASP A 29 -1.07 -42.30 14.73
N THR A 30 -2.33 -41.88 14.73
CA THR A 30 -3.38 -42.26 13.77
C THR A 30 -3.42 -41.41 12.50
N ALA A 31 -2.42 -40.54 12.28
CA ALA A 31 -2.44 -39.60 11.17
C ALA A 31 -2.36 -40.30 9.81
N GLU A 32 -3.31 -40.01 8.93
CA GLU A 32 -3.39 -40.53 7.57
C GLU A 32 -2.17 -40.07 6.75
N PRO A 33 -1.44 -40.96 6.06
CA PRO A 33 -0.30 -40.55 5.23
C PRO A 33 -0.76 -39.73 4.01
N LEU A 34 -0.03 -38.65 3.67
CA LEU A 34 -0.38 -37.78 2.55
C LEU A 34 -0.16 -38.43 1.17
N LEU A 35 0.93 -39.18 0.99
CA LEU A 35 1.31 -39.71 -0.32
C LEU A 35 0.24 -40.63 -0.95
N PRO A 36 -0.40 -41.57 -0.22
CA PRO A 36 -1.54 -42.33 -0.71
C PRO A 36 -2.72 -41.47 -1.17
N VAL A 37 -3.05 -40.39 -0.44
CA VAL A 37 -4.13 -39.46 -0.82
C VAL A 37 -3.82 -38.77 -2.14
N LEU A 38 -2.60 -38.27 -2.30
CA LEU A 38 -2.16 -37.65 -3.56
C LEU A 38 -2.16 -38.64 -4.72
N ARG A 39 -1.64 -39.86 -4.50
CA ARG A 39 -1.62 -40.91 -5.53
C ARG A 39 -3.05 -41.31 -5.94
N ALA A 40 -3.97 -41.42 -4.98
CA ALA A 40 -5.37 -41.73 -5.26
C ALA A 40 -6.04 -40.66 -6.12
N HIS A 41 -5.77 -39.37 -5.86
CA HIS A 41 -6.29 -38.26 -6.66
C HIS A 41 -5.66 -38.18 -8.05
N LEU A 42 -4.33 -38.27 -8.14
CA LEU A 42 -3.60 -38.07 -9.39
C LEU A 42 -3.67 -39.27 -10.34
N GLY A 43 -3.92 -40.47 -9.82
CA GLY A 43 -3.92 -41.72 -10.60
C GLY A 43 -2.54 -42.17 -11.10
N VAL A 44 -1.48 -41.42 -10.77
CA VAL A 44 -0.08 -41.67 -11.14
C VAL A 44 0.83 -41.47 -9.92
N GLU A 45 2.10 -41.85 -10.03
CA GLU A 45 3.06 -41.69 -8.94
C GLU A 45 3.44 -40.21 -8.73
N PRO A 46 3.05 -39.56 -7.61
CA PRO A 46 3.27 -38.13 -7.44
C PRO A 46 4.75 -37.72 -7.49
N ARG A 47 5.66 -38.59 -7.03
CA ARG A 47 7.12 -38.35 -7.06
C ARG A 47 7.73 -38.29 -8.46
N SER A 48 7.04 -38.80 -9.47
CA SER A 48 7.50 -38.72 -10.86
C SER A 48 7.07 -37.45 -11.59
N LEU A 49 6.21 -36.63 -10.95
CA LEU A 49 5.64 -35.46 -11.59
C LEU A 49 6.46 -34.20 -11.31
N PRO A 50 6.61 -33.31 -12.30
CA PRO A 50 7.21 -32.00 -12.09
C PRO A 50 6.29 -31.11 -11.24
N VAL A 51 6.90 -30.22 -10.46
CA VAL A 51 6.20 -29.14 -9.73
C VAL A 51 6.52 -27.82 -10.42
N VAL A 52 5.48 -27.03 -10.71
CA VAL A 52 5.61 -25.67 -11.27
C VAL A 52 5.19 -24.67 -10.20
N THR A 53 6.04 -23.68 -9.94
CA THR A 53 5.78 -22.63 -8.94
C THR A 53 5.41 -21.32 -9.63
N GLU A 54 4.26 -20.74 -9.27
CA GLU A 54 3.85 -19.39 -9.62
C GLU A 54 3.94 -18.51 -8.37
N GLN A 55 4.71 -17.42 -8.44
CA GLN A 55 4.80 -16.42 -7.39
C GLN A 55 3.69 -15.38 -7.53
N LEU A 56 3.10 -14.97 -6.42
CA LEU A 56 1.98 -14.04 -6.38
C LEU A 56 2.37 -12.71 -5.73
N SER A 57 1.68 -11.64 -6.10
CA SER A 57 1.71 -10.39 -5.34
C SER A 57 1.02 -10.60 -3.99
N PRO A 58 1.60 -10.16 -2.85
CA PRO A 58 0.96 -10.28 -1.55
C PRO A 58 -0.37 -9.52 -1.48
N LEU A 59 -0.49 -8.42 -2.23
CA LEU A 59 -1.72 -7.62 -2.34
C LEU A 59 -2.88 -8.41 -2.97
N ARG A 60 -2.60 -9.49 -3.69
CA ARG A 60 -3.56 -10.29 -4.46
C ARG A 60 -3.69 -11.72 -3.94
N PHE A 61 -3.17 -12.01 -2.75
CA PHE A 61 -3.22 -13.35 -2.17
C PHE A 61 -4.66 -13.86 -2.00
N ALA A 62 -5.58 -13.00 -1.54
CA ALA A 62 -6.99 -13.34 -1.42
C ALA A 62 -7.64 -13.65 -2.79
N ASP A 63 -7.19 -13.00 -3.87
CA ASP A 63 -7.71 -13.23 -5.22
C ASP A 63 -7.38 -14.65 -5.69
N ALA A 64 -6.21 -15.19 -5.33
CA ALA A 64 -5.79 -16.53 -5.73
C ALA A 64 -6.69 -17.62 -5.12
N ASP A 65 -7.02 -17.47 -3.84
CA ASP A 65 -7.97 -18.37 -3.16
C ASP A 65 -9.34 -18.35 -3.83
N VAL A 66 -9.87 -17.15 -4.10
CA VAL A 66 -11.15 -16.97 -4.81
C VAL A 66 -11.08 -17.61 -6.20
N ALA A 67 -9.99 -17.39 -6.93
CA ALA A 67 -9.79 -17.94 -8.27
C ALA A 67 -9.78 -19.48 -8.25
N LEU A 68 -9.10 -20.11 -7.30
CA LEU A 68 -9.08 -21.56 -7.15
C LEU A 68 -10.46 -22.13 -6.81
N GLU A 69 -11.29 -21.40 -6.04
CA GLU A 69 -12.68 -21.84 -5.81
C GLU A 69 -13.52 -21.81 -7.09
N VAL A 70 -13.37 -20.74 -7.88
CA VAL A 70 -14.11 -20.58 -9.13
C VAL A 70 -13.64 -21.62 -10.16
N LEU A 71 -12.33 -21.82 -10.27
CA LEU A 71 -11.72 -22.84 -11.12
C LEU A 71 -12.29 -24.22 -10.80
N ALA A 72 -12.33 -24.59 -9.52
CA ALA A 72 -12.84 -25.88 -9.10
C ALA A 72 -14.35 -26.06 -9.33
N ARG A 73 -15.14 -24.97 -9.31
CA ARG A 73 -16.57 -25.02 -9.71
C ARG A 73 -16.73 -25.22 -11.22
N ARG A 74 -15.82 -24.71 -12.04
CA ARG A 74 -15.88 -24.81 -13.51
C ARG A 74 -15.45 -26.18 -14.01
N HIS A 75 -14.31 -26.67 -13.51
CA HIS A 75 -13.69 -27.91 -14.01
C HIS A 75 -13.99 -29.14 -13.15
N GLY A 76 -14.52 -28.93 -11.94
CA GLY A 76 -14.96 -29.99 -11.04
C GLY A 76 -13.90 -30.43 -10.03
N GLY A 77 -14.40 -30.90 -8.89
CA GLY A 77 -13.57 -31.37 -7.78
C GLY A 77 -12.90 -30.23 -7.01
N ARG A 78 -13.28 -30.07 -5.73
CA ARG A 78 -12.43 -29.38 -4.76
C ARG A 78 -12.41 -30.18 -3.47
N GLN A 79 -11.30 -30.83 -3.21
CA GLN A 79 -10.99 -31.32 -1.88
C GLN A 79 -9.83 -30.49 -1.32
N LEU A 80 -10.05 -29.90 -0.15
CA LEU A 80 -9.00 -29.18 0.58
C LEU A 80 -8.36 -30.14 1.57
N VAL A 81 -7.03 -30.28 1.48
CA VAL A 81 -6.23 -31.16 2.33
C VAL A 81 -5.13 -30.34 3.00
N GLY A 82 -5.05 -30.41 4.32
CA GLY A 82 -3.95 -29.80 5.06
C GLY A 82 -2.75 -30.71 5.13
N VAL A 83 -1.57 -30.14 5.37
CA VAL A 83 -0.32 -30.90 5.52
C VAL A 83 0.18 -30.73 6.95
N GLY A 84 0.37 -31.84 7.65
CA GLY A 84 0.95 -31.90 8.98
C GLY A 84 2.48 -31.83 8.97
N GLY A 85 3.14 -32.35 10.02
CA GLY A 85 4.62 -32.41 10.07
C GLY A 85 5.29 -31.23 10.78
N GLY A 86 4.56 -30.51 11.64
CA GLY A 86 5.13 -29.46 12.50
C GLY A 86 5.73 -28.30 11.71
N MET A 87 6.88 -27.79 12.16
CA MET A 87 7.57 -26.64 11.55
C MET A 87 8.21 -26.95 10.20
N GLN A 88 8.53 -28.21 9.92
CA GLN A 88 9.21 -28.61 8.68
C GLN A 88 8.41 -28.22 7.43
N ARG A 89 7.07 -28.30 7.50
CA ARG A 89 6.17 -27.97 6.37
C ARG A 89 6.29 -26.51 5.92
N ARG A 90 6.73 -25.62 6.82
CA ARG A 90 6.89 -24.20 6.54
C ARG A 90 8.11 -23.93 5.65
N HIS A 91 9.13 -24.77 5.76
CA HIS A 91 10.35 -24.68 4.96
C HIS A 91 10.21 -25.43 3.63
N SER A 92 9.53 -26.58 3.63
CA SER A 92 9.46 -27.44 2.46
C SER A 92 8.50 -26.97 1.38
N GLY A 93 8.96 -27.01 0.13
CA GLY A 93 8.12 -26.87 -1.07
C GLY A 93 7.34 -28.16 -1.36
N LEU A 94 6.39 -28.11 -2.29
CA LEU A 94 5.53 -29.24 -2.64
C LEU A 94 6.36 -30.45 -3.12
N ALA A 95 7.40 -30.22 -3.92
CA ALA A 95 8.28 -31.31 -4.39
C ALA A 95 8.95 -32.05 -3.22
N GLU A 96 9.48 -31.30 -2.24
CA GLU A 96 10.11 -31.88 -1.06
C GLU A 96 9.09 -32.55 -0.12
N ILE A 97 7.89 -31.97 0.02
CA ILE A 97 6.80 -32.58 0.76
C ILE A 97 6.42 -33.94 0.15
N VAL A 98 6.24 -34.01 -1.17
CA VAL A 98 5.88 -35.24 -1.90
C VAL A 98 6.99 -36.30 -1.81
N GLU A 99 8.25 -35.88 -1.94
CA GLU A 99 9.40 -36.78 -1.84
C GLU A 99 9.49 -37.40 -0.44
N ASN A 100 9.36 -36.58 0.60
CA ASN A 100 9.51 -37.04 1.98
C ASN A 100 8.23 -37.64 2.59
N ALA A 101 7.04 -37.43 2.01
CA ALA A 101 5.78 -37.92 2.58
C ALA A 101 5.73 -39.45 2.77
N GLY A 102 6.45 -40.20 1.93
CA GLY A 102 6.58 -41.66 2.05
C GLY A 102 7.70 -42.12 3.00
N ILE A 103 8.50 -41.20 3.55
CA ILE A 103 9.62 -41.47 4.45
C ILE A 103 9.15 -41.21 5.88
N HIS A 104 9.15 -42.22 6.73
CA HIS A 104 8.82 -42.10 8.17
C HIS A 104 7.49 -41.36 8.46
N ARG A 105 6.48 -41.42 7.58
CA ARG A 105 5.22 -40.63 7.66
C ARG A 105 5.44 -39.13 7.92
N MET A 106 6.51 -38.55 7.39
CA MET A 106 6.63 -37.09 7.35
C MET A 106 5.45 -36.49 6.58
N PHE A 107 5.05 -35.28 6.93
CA PHE A 107 3.95 -34.57 6.25
C PHE A 107 2.65 -35.41 6.15
N PRO A 108 2.08 -35.93 7.26
CA PRO A 108 0.78 -36.61 7.19
C PRO A 108 -0.33 -35.62 6.77
N VAL A 109 -1.50 -36.13 6.43
CA VAL A 109 -2.71 -35.32 6.30
C VAL A 109 -2.96 -34.61 7.63
N GLY A 110 -3.24 -33.31 7.54
CA GLY A 110 -3.47 -32.44 8.70
C GLY A 110 -4.58 -31.42 8.45
N PRO A 111 -4.79 -30.51 9.41
CA PRO A 111 -5.71 -29.39 9.22
C PRO A 111 -5.16 -28.41 8.17
N VAL A 112 -6.07 -27.78 7.43
CA VAL A 112 -5.74 -26.66 6.53
C VAL A 112 -5.51 -25.42 7.38
N ASP A 113 -4.41 -24.71 7.13
CA ASP A 113 -4.16 -23.44 7.79
C ASP A 113 -4.89 -22.33 7.03
N TYR A 114 -5.53 -21.43 7.76
CA TYR A 114 -6.26 -20.29 7.20
C TYR A 114 -5.76 -18.97 7.78
N ALA A 115 -5.83 -17.92 6.97
CA ALA A 115 -5.67 -16.53 7.39
C ALA A 115 -6.99 -15.78 7.21
N ARG A 116 -7.28 -14.82 8.09
CA ARG A 116 -8.39 -13.89 7.92
C ARG A 116 -7.86 -12.64 7.21
N VAL A 117 -8.31 -12.41 5.98
CA VAL A 117 -7.86 -11.31 5.14
C VAL A 117 -9.01 -10.32 4.94
N PRO A 118 -8.79 -8.99 5.06
CA PRO A 118 -9.79 -7.99 4.72
C PRO A 118 -10.22 -8.08 3.24
N THR A 119 -11.50 -7.88 2.96
CA THR A 119 -12.06 -7.85 1.60
C THR A 119 -12.89 -6.60 1.31
N GLY A 120 -12.87 -5.67 2.26
CA GLY A 120 -13.63 -4.44 2.25
C GLY A 120 -13.43 -3.72 3.59
N PRO A 121 -13.96 -2.49 3.74
CA PRO A 121 -13.77 -1.70 4.96
C PRO A 121 -14.34 -2.37 6.22
N ASP A 122 -15.41 -3.14 6.04
CA ASP A 122 -16.15 -3.79 7.13
C ASP A 122 -16.33 -5.30 6.88
N SER A 123 -15.59 -5.87 5.94
CA SER A 123 -15.70 -7.28 5.55
C SER A 123 -14.35 -7.97 5.48
N SER A 124 -14.37 -9.28 5.74
CA SER A 124 -13.18 -10.12 5.73
C SER A 124 -13.54 -11.51 5.25
N ARG A 125 -12.56 -12.23 4.71
CA ARG A 125 -12.68 -13.60 4.25
C ARG A 125 -11.66 -14.49 4.96
N GLN A 126 -12.04 -15.74 5.20
CA GLN A 126 -11.10 -16.79 5.54
C GLN A 126 -10.50 -17.37 4.26
N VAL A 127 -9.18 -17.27 4.14
CA VAL A 127 -8.38 -17.62 2.97
C VAL A 127 -7.43 -18.75 3.35
N VAL A 128 -7.21 -19.74 2.48
CA VAL A 128 -6.22 -20.80 2.73
C VAL A 128 -4.82 -20.18 2.83
N SER A 129 -4.19 -20.19 4.00
CA SER A 129 -2.82 -19.67 4.17
C SER A 129 -1.76 -20.75 3.96
N PHE A 130 -2.14 -22.02 4.13
CA PHE A 130 -1.31 -23.16 3.73
C PHE A 130 -2.20 -24.40 3.58
N GLY A 131 -2.28 -24.94 2.36
CA GLY A 131 -3.09 -26.13 2.09
C GLY A 131 -3.06 -26.58 0.63
N LEU A 132 -3.45 -27.83 0.40
CA LEU A 132 -3.51 -28.46 -0.92
C LEU A 132 -4.95 -28.43 -1.45
N HIS A 133 -5.11 -27.93 -2.66
CA HIS A 133 -6.34 -27.98 -3.43
C HIS A 133 -6.22 -29.15 -4.40
N LEU A 134 -6.95 -30.23 -4.14
CA LEU A 134 -7.12 -31.35 -5.05
C LEU A 134 -8.31 -31.04 -5.95
N LEU A 135 -8.03 -30.77 -7.23
CA LEU A 135 -9.02 -30.35 -8.22
C LEU A 135 -8.81 -31.08 -9.56
N SER A 136 -9.77 -30.93 -10.47
CA SER A 136 -9.60 -31.32 -11.87
C SER A 136 -9.55 -30.07 -12.75
N TYR A 137 -8.81 -30.15 -13.86
CA TYR A 137 -8.75 -29.13 -14.91
C TYR A 137 -8.81 -29.84 -16.26
N ASP A 138 -9.83 -29.54 -17.07
CA ASP A 138 -10.11 -30.23 -18.34
C ASP A 138 -10.10 -31.78 -18.21
N GLY A 139 -10.61 -32.30 -17.08
CA GLY A 139 -10.66 -33.74 -16.79
C GLY A 139 -9.34 -34.34 -16.28
N VAL A 140 -8.26 -33.56 -16.20
CA VAL A 140 -6.96 -33.99 -15.66
C VAL A 140 -6.90 -33.68 -14.16
N PRO A 141 -6.51 -34.63 -13.30
CA PRO A 141 -6.29 -34.36 -11.89
C PRO A 141 -5.08 -33.43 -11.64
N VAL A 142 -5.29 -32.42 -10.80
CA VAL A 142 -4.29 -31.43 -10.40
C VAL A 142 -4.31 -31.25 -8.89
N VAL A 143 -3.12 -31.03 -8.33
CA VAL A 143 -2.88 -30.63 -6.95
C VAL A 143 -2.23 -29.25 -6.97
N VAL A 144 -2.81 -28.30 -6.25
CA VAL A 144 -2.24 -26.96 -6.06
C VAL A 144 -1.98 -26.73 -4.58
N LEU A 145 -0.71 -26.61 -4.19
CA LEU A 145 -0.34 -26.08 -2.88
C LEU A 145 -0.46 -24.56 -2.91
N GLN A 146 -1.42 -24.03 -2.16
CA GLN A 146 -1.51 -22.59 -1.89
C GLN A 146 -0.79 -22.29 -0.58
N ARG A 147 0.07 -21.27 -0.58
CA ARG A 147 0.73 -20.79 0.63
C ARG A 147 0.91 -19.28 0.65
N ASP A 148 0.77 -18.72 1.83
CA ASP A 148 1.05 -17.31 2.13
C ASP A 148 2.57 -17.06 2.25
N ALA A 149 2.97 -15.79 2.16
CA ALA A 149 4.33 -15.37 2.45
C ALA A 149 4.69 -15.68 3.90
N GLN A 150 5.91 -16.17 4.13
CA GLN A 150 6.46 -16.37 5.47
C GLN A 150 7.95 -16.00 5.47
N PRO A 151 8.27 -14.69 5.51
CA PRO A 151 9.66 -14.26 5.35
C PRO A 151 10.58 -14.70 6.48
N GLN A 152 10.04 -14.97 7.68
CA GLN A 152 10.77 -15.61 8.77
C GLN A 152 11.33 -17.00 8.41
N PHE A 153 10.83 -17.61 7.33
CA PHE A 153 11.34 -18.87 6.76
C PHE A 153 11.93 -18.68 5.36
N GLY A 154 12.28 -17.45 4.98
CA GLY A 154 12.90 -17.11 3.70
C GLY A 154 11.95 -17.07 2.50
N ARG A 155 10.63 -17.04 2.73
CA ARG A 155 9.61 -16.95 1.68
C ARG A 155 8.96 -15.58 1.65
N GLU A 156 9.47 -14.73 0.77
CA GLU A 156 9.07 -13.30 0.68
C GLU A 156 7.68 -13.10 0.06
N LEU A 157 7.25 -14.01 -0.80
CA LEU A 157 6.02 -13.89 -1.58
C LEU A 157 5.11 -15.11 -1.36
N PRO A 158 3.78 -14.94 -1.46
CA PRO A 158 2.87 -16.08 -1.57
C PRO A 158 3.11 -16.84 -2.87
N GLU A 159 2.82 -18.13 -2.84
CA GLU A 159 3.13 -19.05 -3.95
C GLU A 159 1.98 -20.02 -4.20
N LEU A 160 1.80 -20.39 -5.46
CA LEU A 160 1.07 -21.58 -5.89
C LEU A 160 2.07 -22.58 -6.44
N GLU A 161 2.16 -23.77 -5.85
CA GLU A 161 2.96 -24.87 -6.38
C GLU A 161 2.02 -25.94 -6.98
N VAL A 162 2.11 -26.16 -8.29
CA VAL A 162 1.17 -26.99 -9.06
C VAL A 162 1.83 -28.30 -9.46
N LEU A 163 1.12 -29.39 -9.25
CA LEU A 163 1.49 -30.74 -9.64
C LEU A 163 0.29 -31.40 -10.33
N ALA A 164 0.46 -31.85 -11.58
CA ALA A 164 -0.62 -32.36 -12.42
C ALA A 164 -0.28 -33.71 -13.03
N ALA A 165 -1.28 -34.57 -13.25
CA ALA A 165 -1.09 -35.87 -13.87
C ALA A 165 -0.61 -35.79 -15.33
N ALA A 166 -0.87 -34.66 -16.01
CA ALA A 166 -0.30 -34.31 -17.30
C ALA A 166 0.26 -32.89 -17.23
N ASP A 167 1.49 -32.68 -17.69
CA ASP A 167 2.17 -31.37 -17.68
C ASP A 167 1.53 -30.34 -18.62
N THR A 168 0.95 -30.81 -19.73
CA THR A 168 0.29 -29.99 -20.75
C THR A 168 -0.85 -29.11 -20.22
N VAL A 169 -1.48 -29.45 -19.09
CA VAL A 169 -2.57 -28.64 -18.50
C VAL A 169 -2.09 -27.54 -17.56
N VAL A 170 -0.82 -27.56 -17.13
CA VAL A 170 -0.34 -26.60 -16.12
C VAL A 170 -0.28 -25.16 -16.63
N PRO A 171 0.29 -24.86 -17.82
CA PRO A 171 0.28 -23.50 -18.35
C PRO A 171 -1.13 -22.91 -18.53
N PRO A 172 -2.09 -23.56 -19.21
CA PRO A 172 -3.44 -22.99 -19.37
C PRO A 172 -4.19 -22.87 -18.03
N LEU A 173 -3.95 -23.77 -17.07
CA LEU A 173 -4.50 -23.63 -15.71
C LEU A 173 -4.00 -22.36 -15.03
N LEU A 174 -2.69 -22.10 -15.04
CA LEU A 174 -2.13 -20.89 -14.41
C LEU A 174 -2.61 -19.62 -15.11
N ASP A 175 -2.74 -19.64 -16.45
CA ASP A 175 -3.34 -18.55 -17.21
C ASP A 175 -4.80 -18.31 -16.80
N GLU A 176 -5.60 -19.37 -16.65
CA GLU A 176 -6.98 -19.24 -16.19
C GLU A 176 -7.05 -18.74 -14.74
N VAL A 177 -6.19 -19.22 -13.84
CA VAL A 177 -6.10 -18.72 -12.46
C VAL A 177 -5.82 -17.21 -12.46
N ARG A 178 -4.81 -16.74 -13.21
CA ARG A 178 -4.50 -15.30 -13.32
C ARG A 178 -5.67 -14.48 -13.84
N ARG A 179 -6.38 -15.00 -14.85
CA ARG A 179 -7.60 -14.38 -15.40
C ARG A 179 -8.71 -14.31 -14.36
N LEU A 180 -8.97 -15.39 -13.64
CA LEU A 180 -9.98 -15.46 -12.58
C LEU A 180 -9.63 -14.57 -11.38
N MET A 181 -8.35 -14.47 -11.02
CA MET A 181 -7.88 -13.54 -9.99
C MET A 181 -8.18 -12.09 -10.37
N ALA A 182 -8.08 -11.72 -11.66
CA ALA A 182 -8.42 -10.38 -12.12
C ALA A 182 -9.95 -10.18 -12.16
N GLU A 183 -10.69 -11.15 -12.69
CA GLU A 183 -12.15 -11.11 -12.80
C GLU A 183 -12.84 -11.00 -11.43
N HIS A 184 -12.39 -11.78 -10.45
CA HIS A 184 -12.99 -11.92 -9.12
C HIS A 184 -12.18 -11.26 -8.00
N SER A 185 -11.32 -10.30 -8.34
CA SER A 185 -10.48 -9.64 -7.34
C SER A 185 -11.30 -8.99 -6.23
N VAL A 186 -10.87 -9.16 -4.98
CA VAL A 186 -11.49 -8.51 -3.81
C VAL A 186 -11.26 -7.00 -3.81
N LEU A 187 -10.28 -6.53 -4.58
CA LEU A 187 -9.95 -5.11 -4.74
C LEU A 187 -10.91 -4.40 -5.73
N ARG A 188 -11.61 -5.17 -6.58
CA ARG A 188 -12.43 -4.61 -7.66
C ARG A 188 -13.53 -3.71 -7.11
N GLY A 189 -13.56 -2.47 -7.60
CA GLY A 189 -14.55 -1.45 -7.21
C GLY A 189 -14.38 -0.87 -5.80
N GLN A 190 -13.35 -1.31 -5.07
CA GLN A 190 -13.02 -0.81 -3.74
C GLN A 190 -12.15 0.46 -3.82
N VAL A 191 -12.06 1.17 -2.69
CA VAL A 191 -11.01 2.15 -2.46
C VAL A 191 -9.99 1.50 -1.53
N VAL A 192 -8.73 1.48 -1.92
CA VAL A 192 -7.65 0.85 -1.15
C VAL A 192 -6.44 1.76 -1.06
N THR A 193 -5.67 1.61 0.01
CA THR A 193 -4.31 2.12 0.11
C THR A 193 -3.36 0.96 0.36
N PHE A 194 -2.16 1.05 -0.19
CA PHE A 194 -1.10 0.10 0.08
C PHE A 194 -0.19 0.65 1.17
N ALA A 195 0.24 -0.20 2.09
CA ALA A 195 1.21 0.18 3.11
C ALA A 195 2.41 -0.76 3.05
N SER A 196 3.61 -0.18 3.12
CA SER A 196 4.82 -0.96 3.39
C SER A 196 4.69 -1.55 4.80
N ALA A 197 4.91 -2.85 4.97
CA ALA A 197 4.87 -3.45 6.30
C ALA A 197 6.07 -2.92 7.12
N GLU A 198 5.83 -2.00 8.06
CA GLU A 198 6.90 -1.43 8.90
C GLU A 198 7.37 -2.39 9.99
N PHE A 199 6.59 -3.43 10.33
CA PHE A 199 7.00 -4.46 11.28
C PHE A 199 6.49 -5.84 10.85
N GLY A 200 7.40 -6.72 10.45
CA GLY A 200 7.10 -8.09 10.02
C GLY A 200 6.92 -8.16 8.52
N ALA A 201 7.87 -8.81 7.86
CA ALA A 201 7.96 -8.86 6.42
C ALA A 201 6.68 -9.49 5.80
N SER A 202 6.09 -8.71 4.90
CA SER A 202 5.43 -9.10 3.67
C SER A 202 5.30 -7.83 2.84
N ASN A 203 5.60 -7.89 1.55
CA ASN A 203 5.51 -6.74 0.66
C ASN A 203 4.05 -6.28 0.52
N GLY A 204 3.67 -5.23 1.25
CA GLY A 204 2.41 -4.54 1.05
C GLY A 204 1.23 -5.16 1.82
N SER A 205 0.67 -4.41 2.77
CA SER A 205 -0.69 -4.68 3.26
C SER A 205 -1.69 -3.81 2.49
N VAL A 206 -2.85 -4.38 2.18
CA VAL A 206 -3.98 -3.64 1.60
C VAL A 206 -4.86 -3.17 2.74
N THR A 207 -5.07 -1.85 2.83
CA THR A 207 -6.10 -1.28 3.69
C THR A 207 -7.28 -0.83 2.84
N PHE A 208 -8.48 -1.31 3.17
CA PHE A 208 -9.70 -0.92 2.49
C PHE A 208 -10.28 0.34 3.14
N LEU A 209 -10.49 1.37 2.34
CA LEU A 209 -11.04 2.65 2.78
C LEU A 209 -12.52 2.72 2.39
N ARG A 210 -13.34 3.35 3.23
CA ARG A 210 -14.71 3.67 2.85
C ARG A 210 -14.68 4.74 1.77
N ARG A 211 -15.40 4.50 0.67
CA ARG A 211 -15.60 5.51 -0.37
C ARG A 211 -16.29 6.73 0.26
N PRO A 212 -15.75 7.95 0.09
CA PRO A 212 -16.39 9.14 0.61
C PRO A 212 -17.79 9.34 -0.01
N GLY A 213 -18.68 9.99 0.73
CA GLY A 213 -20.00 10.39 0.25
C GLY A 213 -20.06 11.91 0.07
N LEU A 214 -19.30 12.44 -0.88
CA LEU A 214 -19.29 13.88 -1.19
C LEU A 214 -20.12 14.18 -2.44
N SER A 215 -20.79 15.33 -2.43
CA SER A 215 -21.49 15.91 -3.57
C SER A 215 -20.71 17.08 -4.17
N ALA A 216 -21.13 17.55 -5.35
CA ALA A 216 -20.50 18.71 -5.98
C ALA A 216 -20.66 19.99 -5.13
N GLY A 217 -21.71 20.08 -4.33
CA GLY A 217 -21.94 21.20 -3.41
C GLY A 217 -20.93 21.28 -2.26
N ASP A 218 -20.31 20.14 -1.92
CA ASP A 218 -19.29 20.04 -0.86
C ASP A 218 -17.91 20.51 -1.33
N VAL A 219 -17.74 20.81 -2.62
CA VAL A 219 -16.47 21.23 -3.22
C VAL A 219 -16.61 22.67 -3.73
N VAL A 220 -15.76 23.55 -3.22
CA VAL A 220 -15.71 24.95 -3.62
C VAL A 220 -14.43 25.18 -4.41
N LEU A 221 -14.59 25.32 -5.73
CA LEU A 221 -13.54 25.66 -6.69
C LEU A 221 -14.04 26.81 -7.58
N PRO A 222 -13.15 27.48 -8.34
CA PRO A 222 -13.56 28.44 -9.36
C PRO A 222 -14.53 27.83 -10.37
N ASP A 223 -15.37 28.67 -10.97
CA ASP A 223 -16.44 28.23 -11.85
C ASP A 223 -15.93 27.37 -13.01
N GLY A 224 -16.60 26.23 -13.22
CA GLY A 224 -16.27 25.27 -14.28
C GLY A 224 -15.07 24.35 -14.01
N VAL A 225 -14.22 24.66 -13.02
CA VAL A 225 -13.02 23.85 -12.72
C VAL A 225 -13.40 22.42 -12.31
N LEU A 226 -14.32 22.27 -11.36
CA LEU A 226 -14.77 20.96 -10.90
C LEU A 226 -15.34 20.10 -12.03
N ALA A 227 -16.21 20.70 -12.85
CA ALA A 227 -16.82 20.03 -14.00
C ALA A 227 -15.79 19.61 -15.05
N LYS A 228 -14.74 20.44 -15.27
CA LYS A 228 -13.63 20.11 -16.16
C LYS A 228 -12.86 18.88 -15.67
N VAL A 229 -12.51 18.83 -14.38
CA VAL A 229 -11.78 17.71 -13.77
C VAL A 229 -12.63 16.43 -13.80
N GLU A 230 -13.89 16.52 -13.38
CA GLU A 230 -14.82 15.39 -13.40
C GLU A 230 -15.03 14.82 -14.80
N ARG A 231 -15.13 15.68 -15.82
CA ARG A 231 -15.26 15.26 -17.22
C ARG A 231 -14.04 14.46 -17.68
N HIS A 232 -12.83 14.85 -17.31
CA HIS A 232 -11.62 14.11 -17.70
C HIS A 232 -11.50 12.78 -16.97
N LEU A 233 -11.97 12.70 -15.72
CA LEU A 233 -11.96 11.44 -14.98
C LEU A 233 -13.04 10.46 -15.47
N THR A 234 -14.31 10.91 -15.41
CA THR A 234 -15.49 10.06 -15.61
C THR A 234 -16.00 10.05 -17.05
N GLY A 235 -15.78 11.13 -17.81
CA GLY A 235 -16.25 11.25 -19.19
C GLY A 235 -15.51 10.29 -20.13
N VAL A 236 -14.20 10.15 -19.96
CA VAL A 236 -13.37 9.20 -20.74
C VAL A 236 -13.85 7.77 -20.52
N ALA A 237 -14.05 7.36 -19.26
CA ALA A 237 -14.58 6.04 -18.93
C ALA A 237 -15.98 5.79 -19.53
N ARG A 238 -16.88 6.80 -19.47
CA ARG A 238 -18.23 6.70 -20.06
C ARG A 238 -18.22 6.59 -21.59
N HIS A 239 -17.23 7.16 -22.25
CA HIS A 239 -17.11 7.18 -23.71
C HIS A 239 -16.00 6.25 -24.21
N ARG A 240 -15.60 5.25 -23.41
CA ARG A 240 -14.50 4.32 -23.71
C ARG A 240 -14.60 3.74 -25.12
N GLU A 241 -15.73 3.14 -25.46
CA GLU A 241 -15.94 2.48 -26.75
C GLU A 241 -15.76 3.44 -27.94
N ALA A 242 -16.31 4.66 -27.84
CA ALA A 242 -16.18 5.67 -28.87
C ALA A 242 -14.72 6.14 -29.03
N LEU A 243 -14.00 6.33 -27.92
CA LEU A 243 -12.59 6.74 -27.92
C LEU A 243 -11.69 5.64 -28.49
N SER A 244 -11.87 4.39 -28.06
CA SER A 244 -11.13 3.24 -28.60
C SER A 244 -11.38 3.04 -30.09
N THR A 245 -12.62 3.18 -30.55
CA THR A 245 -12.98 3.08 -31.97
C THR A 245 -12.32 4.20 -32.79
N ALA A 246 -12.16 5.38 -32.21
CA ALA A 246 -11.47 6.52 -32.81
C ALA A 246 -9.93 6.47 -32.67
N GLY A 247 -9.37 5.38 -32.13
CA GLY A 247 -7.94 5.21 -31.91
C GLY A 247 -7.34 6.17 -30.89
N GLN A 248 -8.16 6.70 -29.97
CA GLN A 248 -7.71 7.58 -28.89
C GLN A 248 -7.33 6.77 -27.65
N HIS A 249 -6.28 7.20 -26.94
CA HIS A 249 -5.83 6.58 -25.70
C HIS A 249 -6.84 6.81 -24.57
N LEU A 250 -6.96 5.82 -23.69
CA LEU A 250 -7.87 5.86 -22.53
C LEU A 250 -7.15 6.22 -21.23
N LYS A 251 -5.84 5.94 -21.17
CA LYS A 251 -5.00 6.29 -20.03
C LYS A 251 -4.94 7.80 -19.89
N ARG A 252 -4.94 8.31 -18.67
CA ARG A 252 -5.01 9.77 -18.47
C ARG A 252 -4.35 10.23 -17.19
N GLY A 253 -3.64 11.35 -17.26
CA GLY A 253 -3.06 12.04 -16.11
C GLY A 253 -3.77 13.35 -15.80
N ILE A 254 -4.22 13.49 -14.57
CA ILE A 254 -4.83 14.69 -14.02
C ILE A 254 -3.93 15.21 -12.90
N LEU A 255 -3.40 16.42 -13.04
CA LEU A 255 -2.60 17.09 -12.03
C LEU A 255 -3.40 18.22 -11.38
N LEU A 256 -3.58 18.14 -10.06
CA LEU A 256 -4.14 19.20 -9.23
C LEU A 256 -2.99 19.89 -8.47
N PHE A 257 -2.75 21.17 -8.72
CA PHE A 257 -1.66 21.90 -8.10
C PHE A 257 -2.12 23.23 -7.50
N GLY A 258 -1.34 23.82 -6.61
CA GLY A 258 -1.63 25.11 -5.99
C GLY A 258 -1.27 25.14 -4.51
N PRO A 259 -1.49 26.25 -3.80
CA PRO A 259 -1.07 26.41 -2.40
C PRO A 259 -1.62 25.32 -1.46
N PRO A 260 -0.94 25.03 -0.34
CA PRO A 260 -1.46 24.11 0.67
C PRO A 260 -2.79 24.62 1.24
N GLY A 261 -3.69 23.69 1.60
CA GLY A 261 -4.98 24.03 2.21
C GLY A 261 -6.05 24.60 1.26
N THR A 262 -5.84 24.59 -0.06
CA THR A 262 -6.84 25.09 -1.05
C THR A 262 -7.90 24.06 -1.46
N GLY A 263 -7.75 22.78 -1.07
CA GLY A 263 -8.77 21.75 -1.29
C GLY A 263 -8.44 20.69 -2.34
N LYS A 264 -7.16 20.50 -2.72
CA LYS A 264 -6.71 19.42 -3.63
C LYS A 264 -7.16 18.03 -3.16
N THR A 265 -6.76 17.62 -1.95
CA THR A 265 -7.17 16.34 -1.32
C THR A 265 -8.68 16.20 -1.21
N HIS A 266 -9.39 17.29 -0.90
CA HIS A 266 -10.86 17.27 -0.81
C HIS A 266 -11.51 17.04 -2.19
N THR A 267 -10.94 17.63 -3.24
CA THR A 267 -11.33 17.41 -4.63
C THR A 267 -11.10 15.96 -5.04
N VAL A 268 -9.96 15.36 -4.68
CA VAL A 268 -9.69 13.93 -4.89
C VAL A 268 -10.76 13.06 -4.23
N ARG A 269 -11.11 13.33 -2.96
CA ARG A 269 -12.18 12.60 -2.26
C ARG A 269 -13.53 12.72 -2.97
N TYR A 270 -13.85 13.87 -3.56
CA TYR A 270 -15.04 14.04 -4.39
C TYR A 270 -14.98 13.18 -5.64
N LEU A 271 -13.85 13.21 -6.37
CA LEU A 271 -13.64 12.38 -7.57
C LEU A 271 -13.81 10.89 -7.29
N MET A 272 -13.36 10.43 -6.12
CA MET A 272 -13.60 9.07 -5.63
C MET A 272 -15.08 8.80 -5.37
N SER A 273 -15.82 9.78 -4.84
CA SER A 273 -17.26 9.67 -4.56
C SER A 273 -18.07 9.50 -5.84
N VAL A 274 -17.74 10.25 -6.89
CA VAL A 274 -18.46 10.24 -8.19
C VAL A 274 -17.98 9.15 -9.16
N SER A 275 -17.12 8.25 -8.71
CA SER A 275 -16.64 7.09 -9.48
C SER A 275 -17.05 5.75 -8.84
N PRO A 276 -18.35 5.48 -8.66
CA PRO A 276 -18.81 4.23 -8.05
C PRO A 276 -18.46 3.02 -8.92
N GLY A 277 -18.09 1.91 -8.28
CA GLY A 277 -17.70 0.68 -8.98
C GLY A 277 -16.30 0.70 -9.62
N THR A 278 -15.64 1.86 -9.68
CA THR A 278 -14.25 1.99 -10.12
C THR A 278 -13.29 1.66 -8.98
N THR A 279 -12.29 0.83 -9.26
CA THR A 279 -11.22 0.53 -8.29
C THR A 279 -10.37 1.78 -8.08
N VAL A 280 -10.16 2.22 -6.84
CA VAL A 280 -9.30 3.37 -6.54
C VAL A 280 -8.14 2.92 -5.65
N ILE A 281 -6.91 3.16 -6.08
CA ILE A 281 -5.70 2.92 -5.30
C ILE A 281 -5.13 4.27 -4.88
N VAL A 282 -5.10 4.55 -3.59
CA VAL A 282 -4.58 5.79 -3.02
C VAL A 282 -3.17 5.53 -2.49
N LEU A 283 -2.22 6.35 -2.92
CA LEU A 283 -0.83 6.33 -2.45
C LEU A 283 -0.47 7.72 -1.90
N SER A 284 0.09 7.73 -0.69
CA SER A 284 0.55 8.95 -0.01
C SER A 284 1.78 8.61 0.85
N GLY A 285 2.66 9.58 1.08
CA GLY A 285 3.88 9.37 1.89
C GLY A 285 4.70 8.17 1.37
N HIS A 286 5.18 7.30 2.26
CA HIS A 286 6.00 6.13 1.88
C HIS A 286 5.32 5.16 0.89
N ALA A 287 3.98 5.13 0.82
CA ALA A 287 3.26 4.26 -0.10
C ALA A 287 3.48 4.64 -1.58
N LEU A 288 3.87 5.88 -1.88
CA LEU A 288 4.15 6.34 -3.23
C LEU A 288 5.25 5.51 -3.93
N ARG A 289 6.17 4.88 -3.18
CA ARG A 289 7.18 3.94 -3.70
C ARG A 289 6.57 2.68 -4.34
N LEU A 290 5.30 2.40 -4.06
CA LEU A 290 4.57 1.26 -4.63
C LEU A 290 3.86 1.62 -5.94
N ILE A 291 4.21 2.74 -6.58
CA ILE A 291 3.55 3.23 -7.80
C ILE A 291 3.56 2.20 -8.94
N GLN A 292 4.66 1.49 -9.16
CA GLN A 292 4.75 0.45 -10.19
C GLN A 292 3.77 -0.70 -9.91
N VAL A 293 3.70 -1.13 -8.65
CA VAL A 293 2.76 -2.18 -8.21
C VAL A 293 1.31 -1.70 -8.32
N ALA A 294 1.04 -0.45 -7.98
CA ALA A 294 -0.28 0.17 -8.12
C ALA A 294 -0.72 0.29 -9.57
N ALA A 295 0.16 0.72 -10.49
CA ALA A 295 -0.15 0.81 -11.91
C ALA A 295 -0.47 -0.57 -12.51
N GLN A 296 0.34 -1.59 -12.20
CA GLN A 296 0.09 -2.96 -12.65
C GLN A 296 -1.23 -3.52 -12.07
N THR A 297 -1.51 -3.24 -10.80
CA THR A 297 -2.77 -3.64 -10.16
C THR A 297 -3.96 -2.93 -10.78
N ALA A 298 -3.86 -1.62 -11.05
CA ALA A 298 -4.90 -0.84 -11.70
C ALA A 298 -5.22 -1.35 -13.11
N ARG A 299 -4.19 -1.69 -13.91
CA ARG A 299 -4.34 -2.33 -15.23
C ARG A 299 -5.10 -3.67 -15.15
N ALA A 300 -4.79 -4.50 -14.16
CA ALA A 300 -5.50 -5.77 -13.98
C ALA A 300 -6.97 -5.58 -13.55
N LEU A 301 -7.31 -4.44 -12.96
CA LEU A 301 -8.60 -4.17 -12.31
C LEU A 301 -9.42 -3.07 -12.99
N GLU A 302 -9.14 -2.80 -14.26
CA GLU A 302 -9.85 -1.79 -15.04
C GLU A 302 -11.38 -1.96 -14.96
N PRO A 303 -12.14 -0.84 -14.94
CA PRO A 303 -11.68 0.55 -14.86
C PRO A 303 -11.09 0.91 -13.48
N ALA A 304 -10.00 1.68 -13.47
CA ALA A 304 -9.29 2.02 -12.22
C ALA A 304 -8.79 3.48 -12.16
N VAL A 305 -8.61 3.99 -10.94
CA VAL A 305 -7.98 5.28 -10.65
C VAL A 305 -6.82 5.08 -9.67
N VAL A 306 -5.65 5.58 -10.01
CA VAL A 306 -4.50 5.67 -9.10
C VAL A 306 -4.40 7.12 -8.63
N VAL A 307 -4.52 7.33 -7.33
CA VAL A 307 -4.38 8.63 -6.68
C VAL A 307 -2.99 8.69 -6.06
N LEU A 308 -2.25 9.75 -6.36
CA LEU A 308 -0.98 10.09 -5.73
C LEU A 308 -1.13 11.42 -5.03
N GLU A 309 -1.17 11.39 -3.69
CA GLU A 309 -1.26 12.60 -2.89
C GLU A 309 0.11 13.13 -2.51
N ASP A 310 0.27 14.45 -2.67
CA ASP A 310 1.43 15.24 -2.27
C ASP A 310 2.75 14.69 -2.86
N CYS A 311 2.78 14.58 -4.18
CA CYS A 311 3.92 14.05 -4.95
C CYS A 311 5.24 14.83 -4.74
N ASP A 312 5.16 16.05 -4.21
CA ASP A 312 6.28 16.91 -3.81
C ASP A 312 7.02 16.39 -2.57
N LEU A 313 6.35 15.69 -1.65
CA LEU A 313 6.92 15.30 -0.35
C LEU A 313 8.04 14.25 -0.43
N ILE A 314 8.24 13.58 -1.58
CA ILE A 314 9.33 12.60 -1.76
C ILE A 314 10.57 13.24 -2.40
N ALA A 315 10.48 14.46 -2.91
CA ALA A 315 11.64 15.17 -3.47
C ALA A 315 12.63 15.64 -2.39
N GLU A 316 12.17 15.84 -1.16
CA GLU A 316 12.97 16.42 -0.07
C GLU A 316 13.81 15.39 0.68
N ASP A 317 13.42 14.11 0.65
CA ASP A 317 14.06 13.06 1.42
C ASP A 317 15.17 12.34 0.63
N ARG A 318 16.26 13.07 0.35
CA ARG A 318 17.47 12.56 -0.33
C ARG A 318 18.16 11.40 0.40
N SER A 319 17.69 11.02 1.59
CA SER A 319 18.22 9.92 2.40
C SER A 319 17.70 8.53 2.03
N TYR A 320 16.62 8.40 1.26
CA TYR A 320 15.87 7.12 1.21
C TYR A 320 15.47 6.59 -0.18
N SER A 321 15.92 7.20 -1.28
CA SER A 321 15.76 6.63 -2.62
C SER A 321 16.98 5.78 -3.01
N ALA A 322 16.76 4.53 -3.42
CA ALA A 322 17.80 3.64 -3.97
C ALA A 322 18.24 4.05 -5.39
N GLY A 323 17.91 5.27 -5.84
CA GLY A 323 18.24 5.83 -7.15
C GLY A 323 18.09 7.35 -7.19
N PRO A 324 18.74 8.01 -8.17
CA PRO A 324 18.83 9.48 -8.26
C PRO A 324 17.63 10.19 -8.93
N GLN A 325 16.55 9.48 -9.28
CA GLN A 325 15.42 10.09 -10.00
C GLN A 325 14.31 10.55 -9.03
N PRO A 326 13.81 11.80 -9.15
CA PRO A 326 12.64 12.26 -8.41
C PRO A 326 11.45 11.32 -8.59
N LEU A 327 10.66 11.09 -7.54
CA LEU A 327 9.47 10.22 -7.56
C LEU A 327 8.59 10.44 -8.80
N LEU A 328 8.44 11.70 -9.23
CA LEU A 328 7.63 12.01 -10.40
C LEU A 328 8.08 11.27 -11.67
N PHE A 329 9.38 10.99 -11.86
CA PHE A 329 9.84 10.18 -12.98
C PHE A 329 9.33 8.74 -12.87
N GLU A 330 9.34 8.14 -11.68
CA GLU A 330 8.79 6.79 -11.47
C GLU A 330 7.27 6.76 -11.73
N VAL A 331 6.56 7.83 -11.40
CA VAL A 331 5.12 7.97 -11.70
C VAL A 331 4.88 8.08 -13.20
N LEU A 332 5.67 8.89 -13.90
CA LEU A 332 5.57 9.03 -15.34
C LEU A 332 6.00 7.73 -16.06
N ASP A 333 6.98 7.00 -15.53
CA ASP A 333 7.38 5.67 -16.01
C ASP A 333 6.26 4.66 -15.84
N ALA A 334 5.58 4.66 -14.70
CA ALA A 334 4.43 3.80 -14.46
C ALA A 334 3.28 4.09 -15.44
N LEU A 335 3.04 5.38 -15.73
CA LEU A 335 2.08 5.83 -16.74
C LEU A 335 2.48 5.38 -18.16
N ASP A 336 3.77 5.53 -18.52
CA ASP A 336 4.31 5.14 -19.82
C ASP A 336 4.25 3.61 -20.03
N GLY A 337 4.41 2.83 -18.97
CA GLY A 337 4.35 1.36 -19.00
C GLY A 337 2.95 0.78 -19.25
N LEU A 338 1.89 1.61 -19.18
CA LEU A 338 0.53 1.17 -19.47
C LEU A 338 0.23 1.20 -20.96
N ALA A 339 -0.47 0.18 -21.45
CA ALA A 339 -0.99 0.15 -22.81
C ALA A 339 -1.93 1.33 -23.08
N ASP A 340 -1.97 1.82 -24.31
CA ASP A 340 -2.77 3.01 -24.66
C ASP A 340 -4.28 2.79 -24.50
N ASP A 341 -4.73 1.55 -24.57
CA ASP A 341 -6.12 1.13 -24.34
C ASP A 341 -6.47 0.91 -22.86
N ALA A 342 -5.54 1.20 -21.93
CA ALA A 342 -5.78 1.07 -20.51
C ALA A 342 -6.71 2.16 -19.99
N ASP A 343 -7.88 1.77 -19.47
CA ASP A 343 -8.76 2.71 -18.77
C ASP A 343 -8.32 2.83 -17.31
N VAL A 344 -7.17 3.48 -17.17
CA VAL A 344 -6.57 3.84 -15.89
C VAL A 344 -6.35 5.35 -15.87
N ALA A 345 -6.92 6.01 -14.87
CA ALA A 345 -6.65 7.42 -14.61
C ALA A 345 -5.66 7.58 -13.46
N PHE A 346 -4.72 8.52 -13.61
CA PHE A 346 -3.83 8.95 -12.55
C PHE A 346 -4.25 10.34 -12.09
N VAL A 347 -4.51 10.51 -10.81
CA VAL A 347 -4.82 11.80 -10.19
C VAL A 347 -3.69 12.15 -9.24
N LEU A 348 -2.96 13.21 -9.53
CA LEU A 348 -1.79 13.65 -8.78
C LEU A 348 -2.11 14.97 -8.07
N THR A 349 -1.67 15.12 -6.81
CA THR A 349 -1.70 16.41 -6.11
C THR A 349 -0.29 16.90 -5.81
N THR A 350 -0.09 18.22 -5.85
CA THR A 350 1.17 18.84 -5.42
C THR A 350 0.96 20.26 -4.90
N ASN A 351 1.82 20.69 -3.97
CA ASN A 351 1.88 22.10 -3.54
C ASN A 351 2.93 22.92 -4.31
N HIS A 352 3.89 22.25 -4.96
CA HIS A 352 5.07 22.85 -5.58
C HIS A 352 5.18 22.43 -7.06
N VAL A 353 4.44 23.11 -7.93
CA VAL A 353 4.40 22.77 -9.37
C VAL A 353 5.74 22.98 -10.07
N ASP A 354 6.52 23.96 -9.60
CA ASP A 354 7.85 24.31 -10.07
C ASP A 354 8.85 23.14 -9.96
N LEU A 355 8.69 22.30 -8.92
CA LEU A 355 9.50 21.09 -8.75
C LEU A 355 9.15 20.00 -9.79
N LEU A 356 7.96 20.05 -10.38
CA LEU A 356 7.44 19.05 -11.30
C LEU A 356 7.63 19.44 -12.78
N GLU A 357 7.76 20.73 -13.08
CA GLU A 357 7.87 21.25 -14.46
C GLU A 357 8.94 20.52 -15.31
N PRO A 358 10.17 20.26 -14.82
CA PRO A 358 11.20 19.63 -15.65
C PRO A 358 10.83 18.21 -16.10
N ALA A 359 10.14 17.44 -15.25
CA ALA A 359 9.75 16.07 -15.56
C ALA A 359 8.55 16.04 -16.51
N LEU A 360 7.57 16.94 -16.32
CA LEU A 360 6.43 17.09 -17.22
C LEU A 360 6.87 17.56 -18.62
N ALA A 361 7.81 18.50 -18.70
CA ALA A 361 8.35 18.99 -19.97
C ALA A 361 9.08 17.88 -20.76
N GLN A 362 9.75 16.97 -20.07
CA GLN A 362 10.45 15.83 -20.69
C GLN A 362 9.51 14.74 -21.21
N ARG A 363 8.25 14.70 -20.73
CA ARG A 363 7.27 13.67 -21.09
C ARG A 363 5.92 14.31 -21.45
N PRO A 364 5.84 15.00 -22.60
CA PRO A 364 4.61 15.64 -23.03
C PRO A 364 3.49 14.60 -23.28
N GLY A 365 2.26 14.91 -22.91
CA GLY A 365 1.09 14.04 -23.14
C GLY A 365 0.82 12.97 -22.07
N ARG A 366 1.51 13.03 -20.90
CA ARG A 366 1.27 12.12 -19.76
C ARG A 366 0.35 12.73 -18.71
N VAL A 367 0.28 14.06 -18.70
CA VAL A 367 -0.71 14.84 -17.99
C VAL A 367 -1.57 15.52 -19.06
N ASP A 368 -2.76 14.98 -19.28
CA ASP A 368 -3.74 15.51 -20.23
C ASP A 368 -4.43 16.75 -19.66
N LEU A 369 -4.52 16.83 -18.33
CA LEU A 369 -5.16 17.93 -17.64
C LEU A 369 -4.33 18.36 -16.42
N ALA A 370 -3.77 19.57 -16.47
CA ALA A 370 -3.25 20.27 -15.30
C ALA A 370 -4.24 21.36 -14.87
N VAL A 371 -4.58 21.40 -13.59
CA VAL A 371 -5.53 22.34 -13.00
C VAL A 371 -4.94 22.96 -11.75
N GLU A 372 -4.85 24.29 -11.76
CA GLU A 372 -4.55 25.07 -10.57
C GLU A 372 -5.78 25.16 -9.67
N ILE A 373 -5.58 24.92 -8.37
CA ILE A 373 -6.53 25.17 -7.30
C ILE A 373 -5.99 26.36 -6.49
N PRO A 374 -6.38 27.59 -6.86
CA PRO A 374 -5.85 28.81 -6.27
C PRO A 374 -6.43 29.07 -4.88
N LEU A 375 -5.95 30.14 -4.23
CA LEU A 375 -6.63 30.68 -3.05
C LEU A 375 -8.08 31.08 -3.39
N PRO A 376 -9.04 30.88 -2.48
CA PRO A 376 -10.43 31.22 -2.72
C PRO A 376 -10.63 32.74 -2.85
N ASP A 377 -11.33 33.15 -3.92
CA ASP A 377 -11.85 34.51 -4.05
C ASP A 377 -12.96 34.79 -3.02
N VAL A 378 -13.48 36.03 -2.99
CA VAL A 378 -14.52 36.40 -2.01
C VAL A 378 -15.80 35.58 -2.17
N ALA A 379 -16.18 35.20 -3.39
CA ALA A 379 -17.38 34.39 -3.64
C ALA A 379 -17.18 32.95 -3.12
N ALA A 380 -16.01 32.37 -3.35
CA ALA A 380 -15.60 31.08 -2.83
C ALA A 380 -15.51 31.11 -1.30
N ARG A 381 -14.92 32.14 -0.68
CA ARG A 381 -14.88 32.29 0.79
C ARG A 381 -16.28 32.38 1.41
N ARG A 382 -17.19 33.14 0.79
CA ARG A 382 -18.61 33.18 1.20
C ARG A 382 -19.28 31.80 1.13
N ARG A 383 -18.99 31.02 0.08
CA ARG A 383 -19.50 29.64 -0.04
C ARG A 383 -18.89 28.71 1.01
N LEU A 384 -17.58 28.80 1.23
CA LEU A 384 -16.85 28.01 2.24
C LEU A 384 -17.36 28.30 3.65
N ASN A 385 -17.56 29.57 4.00
CA ASN A 385 -18.11 29.97 5.30
C ASN A 385 -19.49 29.36 5.53
N ARG A 386 -20.40 29.43 4.55
CA ARG A 386 -21.72 28.77 4.63
C ARG A 386 -21.61 27.24 4.71
N LEU A 387 -20.74 26.64 3.91
CA LEU A 387 -20.54 25.19 3.87
C LEU A 387 -20.07 24.64 5.21
N TYR A 388 -19.14 25.33 5.87
CA TYR A 388 -18.59 24.89 7.16
C TYR A 388 -19.43 25.35 8.36
N ALA A 389 -20.15 26.47 8.27
CA ALA A 389 -21.08 26.89 9.31
C ALA A 389 -22.21 25.86 9.51
N ARG A 390 -22.72 25.27 8.42
CA ARG A 390 -23.83 24.29 8.45
C ARG A 390 -25.02 24.80 9.27
N ASP A 391 -25.23 24.20 10.44
CA ASP A 391 -26.36 24.48 11.34
C ASP A 391 -25.97 25.44 12.49
N LEU A 392 -24.76 25.99 12.47
CA LEU A 392 -24.34 27.00 13.45
C LEU A 392 -25.19 28.27 13.29
N PRO A 393 -25.61 28.90 14.40
CA PRO A 393 -26.58 30.00 14.40
C PRO A 393 -25.94 31.36 14.05
N PHE A 394 -25.09 31.39 13.03
CA PHE A 394 -24.46 32.61 12.54
C PHE A 394 -25.34 33.31 11.50
N ALA A 395 -25.49 34.63 11.61
CA ALA A 395 -26.25 35.38 10.62
C ALA A 395 -25.56 35.34 9.24
N PRO A 396 -26.30 35.26 8.13
CA PRO A 396 -25.72 35.29 6.79
C PRO A 396 -24.82 36.52 6.54
N SER A 397 -25.22 37.69 7.06
CA SER A 397 -24.43 38.93 7.01
C SER A 397 -23.08 38.81 7.72
N SER A 398 -23.02 38.07 8.83
CA SER A 398 -21.81 37.86 9.62
C SER A 398 -20.84 36.93 8.90
N LEU A 399 -21.36 35.89 8.24
CA LEU A 399 -20.57 35.01 7.37
C LEU A 399 -20.03 35.74 6.12
N ASP A 400 -20.82 36.63 5.54
CA ASP A 400 -20.41 37.45 4.39
C ASP A 400 -19.35 38.49 4.79
N ALA A 401 -19.51 39.16 5.93
CA ALA A 401 -18.50 40.06 6.48
C ALA A 401 -17.18 39.33 6.78
N ALA A 402 -17.25 38.12 7.34
CA ALA A 402 -16.07 37.31 7.58
C ALA A 402 -15.34 36.94 6.26
N ALA A 403 -16.08 36.67 5.18
CA ALA A 403 -15.50 36.37 3.88
C ALA A 403 -14.82 37.60 3.22
N GLU A 404 -15.38 38.79 3.43
CA GLU A 404 -14.79 40.04 2.94
C GLU A 404 -13.48 40.37 3.65
N ARG A 405 -13.41 40.13 4.97
CA ARG A 405 -12.22 40.40 5.79
C ARG A 405 -11.09 39.36 5.69
N SER A 406 -11.37 38.18 5.12
CA SER A 406 -10.42 37.04 5.07
C SER A 406 -9.72 36.89 3.71
N GLU A 407 -9.39 38.01 3.05
CA GLU A 407 -8.64 37.98 1.79
C GLU A 407 -7.26 37.30 1.95
N GLY A 408 -6.83 36.55 0.93
CA GLY A 408 -5.57 35.82 0.94
C GLY A 408 -5.55 34.53 1.78
N THR A 409 -6.65 34.20 2.46
CA THR A 409 -6.74 32.98 3.28
C THR A 409 -7.04 31.73 2.45
N THR A 410 -6.71 30.55 2.98
CA THR A 410 -6.91 29.24 2.33
C THR A 410 -8.32 28.69 2.56
N ALA A 411 -8.72 27.63 1.85
CA ALA A 411 -10.00 26.98 2.10
C ALA A 411 -10.08 26.32 3.50
N SER A 412 -8.96 25.86 4.05
CA SER A 412 -8.89 25.34 5.42
C SER A 412 -9.11 26.42 6.49
N PHE A 413 -8.84 27.70 6.18
CA PHE A 413 -9.08 28.81 7.10
C PHE A 413 -10.55 28.89 7.50
N ALA A 414 -11.48 28.77 6.56
CA ALA A 414 -12.92 28.81 6.85
C ALA A 414 -13.35 27.70 7.82
N LYS A 415 -12.78 26.49 7.68
CA LYS A 415 -13.06 25.38 8.60
C LYS A 415 -12.52 25.65 10.01
N GLU A 416 -11.30 26.18 10.11
CA GLU A 416 -10.71 26.53 11.41
C GLU A 416 -11.43 27.71 12.06
N LEU A 417 -11.89 28.70 11.29
CA LEU A 417 -12.70 29.81 11.78
C LEU A 417 -13.97 29.32 12.48
N MET A 418 -14.73 28.42 11.84
CA MET A 418 -15.95 27.86 12.47
C MET A 418 -15.61 27.09 13.73
N ARG A 419 -14.53 26.29 13.71
CA ARG A 419 -14.08 25.52 14.88
C ARG A 419 -13.67 26.43 16.04
N ARG A 420 -12.92 27.50 15.75
CA ARG A 420 -12.45 28.46 16.74
C ARG A 420 -13.63 29.22 17.35
N ALA A 421 -14.57 29.69 16.54
CA ALA A 421 -15.78 30.36 17.03
C ALA A 421 -16.59 29.47 17.99
N VAL A 422 -16.73 28.18 17.69
CA VAL A 422 -17.39 27.22 18.58
C VAL A 422 -16.60 27.01 19.88
N LEU A 423 -15.26 26.94 19.80
CA LEU A 423 -14.41 26.77 20.97
C LEU A 423 -14.49 27.99 21.90
N THR A 424 -14.42 29.20 21.36
CA THR A 424 -14.55 30.46 22.11
C THR A 424 -15.87 30.50 22.89
N ALA A 425 -16.98 30.16 22.24
CA ALA A 425 -18.29 30.11 22.89
C ALA A 425 -18.36 29.03 23.99
N ALA A 426 -17.78 27.86 23.74
CA ALA A 426 -17.74 26.76 24.70
C ALA A 426 -16.92 27.12 25.95
N ASP A 427 -15.76 27.76 25.77
CA ASP A 427 -14.91 28.22 26.89
C ASP A 427 -15.61 29.32 27.71
N ALA A 428 -16.42 30.15 27.07
CA ALA A 428 -17.25 31.16 27.71
C ALA A 428 -18.58 30.61 28.31
N GLY A 429 -18.88 29.32 28.08
CA GLY A 429 -20.04 28.64 28.66
C GLY A 429 -21.39 29.03 28.04
N HIS A 430 -21.42 29.43 26.77
CA HIS A 430 -22.66 29.78 26.06
C HIS A 430 -22.73 29.19 24.63
N PRO A 431 -23.92 29.19 23.99
CA PRO A 431 -24.04 28.77 22.59
C PRO A 431 -23.23 29.68 21.65
N PRO A 432 -22.69 29.15 20.53
CA PRO A 432 -22.00 29.96 19.53
C PRO A 432 -22.88 31.06 18.96
N GLY A 433 -22.33 32.24 18.72
CA GLY A 433 -23.00 33.35 18.05
C GLY A 433 -22.06 34.24 17.24
N ASP A 434 -22.62 35.27 16.60
CA ASP A 434 -21.89 36.17 15.71
C ASP A 434 -20.70 36.88 16.37
N ALA A 435 -20.78 37.14 17.69
CA ALA A 435 -19.69 37.72 18.47
C ALA A 435 -18.48 36.78 18.55
N ASP A 436 -18.72 35.47 18.73
CA ASP A 436 -17.67 34.46 18.76
C ASP A 436 -17.02 34.28 17.39
N LEU A 437 -17.83 34.33 16.33
CA LEU A 437 -17.32 34.30 14.96
C LEU A 437 -16.41 35.49 14.66
N ALA A 438 -16.81 36.69 15.07
CA ALA A 438 -16.00 37.90 14.91
C ALA A 438 -14.71 37.84 15.73
N ALA A 439 -14.79 37.42 17.00
CA ALA A 439 -13.63 37.27 17.86
C ALA A 439 -12.62 36.23 17.32
N ALA A 440 -13.12 35.07 16.88
CA ALA A 440 -12.29 34.03 16.28
C ALA A 440 -11.62 34.48 14.97
N LEU A 441 -12.31 35.31 14.17
CA LEU A 441 -11.74 35.88 12.96
C LEU A 441 -10.60 36.85 13.28
N ASP A 442 -10.81 37.74 14.26
CA ASP A 442 -9.81 38.71 14.69
C ASP A 442 -8.54 38.00 15.21
N GLU A 443 -8.72 36.95 16.01
CA GLU A 443 -7.63 36.11 16.52
C GLU A 443 -6.85 35.44 15.38
N LEU A 444 -7.52 34.74 14.46
CA LEU A 444 -6.86 34.00 13.38
C LEU A 444 -6.11 34.91 12.40
N LEU A 445 -6.66 36.09 12.09
CA LEU A 445 -5.98 37.07 11.24
C LEU A 445 -4.75 37.64 11.97
N GLY A 446 -4.88 37.96 13.26
CA GLY A 446 -3.76 38.42 14.09
C GLY A 446 -2.62 37.40 14.19
N ASP A 447 -2.93 36.11 14.35
CA ASP A 447 -1.95 35.02 14.38
C ASP A 447 -1.20 34.90 13.04
N THR A 448 -1.92 35.03 11.92
CA THR A 448 -1.34 34.95 10.57
C THR A 448 -0.37 36.11 10.32
N GLU A 449 -0.73 37.31 10.76
CA GLU A 449 0.13 38.50 10.67
C GLU A 449 1.37 38.38 11.57
N ALA A 450 1.23 37.84 12.78
CA ALA A 450 2.34 37.60 13.70
C ALA A 450 3.33 36.57 13.13
N LEU A 451 2.84 35.47 12.58
CA LEU A 451 3.65 34.43 11.95
C LEU A 451 4.39 34.98 10.71
N THR A 452 3.69 35.73 9.86
CA THR A 452 4.27 36.36 8.67
C THR A 452 5.36 37.35 9.06
N ARG A 453 5.15 38.18 10.09
CA ARG A 453 6.18 39.08 10.62
C ARG A 453 7.36 38.33 11.23
N SER A 454 7.14 37.20 11.92
CA SER A 454 8.22 36.39 12.48
C SER A 454 9.09 35.71 11.40
N LEU A 455 8.45 35.24 10.31
CA LEU A 455 9.14 34.62 9.18
C LEU A 455 9.91 35.63 8.32
N LEU A 456 9.38 36.86 8.16
CA LEU A 456 10.04 37.93 7.40
C LEU A 456 11.03 38.74 8.24
N GLY A 457 10.81 38.84 9.55
CA GLY A 457 11.61 39.64 10.49
C GLY A 457 12.82 38.92 11.07
N SER A 458 13.02 37.64 10.76
CA SER A 458 14.22 36.88 11.16
C SER A 458 15.35 36.94 10.10
N GLY A 459 15.24 37.84 9.11
CA GLY A 459 16.19 37.98 8.00
C GLY A 459 16.93 39.33 7.88
N ALA A 460 16.69 40.31 8.75
CA ALA A 460 17.40 41.59 8.70
C ALA A 460 17.51 42.26 10.08
N ASP A 461 18.71 42.76 10.34
CA ASP A 461 19.15 43.62 11.45
C ASP A 461 19.48 42.96 12.81
N ASP A 462 20.75 42.55 12.92
CA ASP A 462 21.61 43.06 14.00
C ASP A 462 23.07 43.13 13.51
N ALA A 463 23.37 44.17 12.72
CA ALA A 463 24.74 44.59 12.41
C ALA A 463 24.84 46.13 12.38
N ALA A 464 25.57 46.66 13.37
CA ALA A 464 26.08 48.04 13.54
C ALA A 464 25.03 49.13 13.82
N GLY A 465 25.15 50.04 14.77
CA GLY A 465 26.15 50.56 15.72
C GLY A 465 25.41 51.72 16.44
N ASP A 466 25.84 52.46 17.45
CA ASP A 466 27.12 52.91 17.98
C ASP A 466 26.76 53.83 19.19
N GLY A 467 27.73 54.14 20.07
CA GLY A 467 27.72 55.37 20.89
C GLY A 467 27.64 55.21 22.41
N GLY A 468 28.80 55.20 23.07
CA GLY A 468 28.96 54.93 24.52
C GLY A 468 28.91 56.13 25.48
N GLN A 469 29.23 55.86 26.76
CA GLN A 469 30.06 56.68 27.68
C GLN A 469 30.13 56.11 29.12
N GLY A 470 31.37 55.84 29.58
CA GLY A 470 31.91 55.94 30.97
C GLY A 470 31.34 55.05 32.10
N ASP A 471 32.04 54.67 33.16
CA ASP A 471 33.43 54.80 33.61
C ASP A 471 33.60 53.94 34.91
N ASP A 472 34.82 53.43 35.12
CA ASP A 472 35.53 53.00 36.33
C ASP A 472 34.94 52.10 37.46
N GLY A 473 35.73 51.05 37.82
CA GLY A 473 36.04 50.77 39.24
C GLY A 473 36.27 49.31 39.75
N ILE A 474 37.55 48.89 39.82
CA ILE A 474 38.22 48.07 40.87
C ILE A 474 38.11 46.49 40.87
N GLY A 475 39.27 45.80 40.77
CA GLY A 475 39.48 44.31 40.73
C GLY A 475 39.59 43.60 42.10
N PRO A 476 40.45 42.56 42.34
CA PRO A 476 41.19 41.61 41.47
C PRO A 476 41.13 40.11 41.96
N GLY A 477 41.79 39.14 41.28
CA GLY A 477 42.24 37.88 41.93
C GLY A 477 42.36 36.59 41.08
N ARG A 478 43.59 36.09 40.88
CA ARG A 478 43.97 34.79 40.28
C ARG A 478 43.84 33.62 41.27
N ALA A 479 43.59 32.39 40.79
CA ALA A 479 44.37 31.16 41.12
C ALA A 479 43.98 29.92 40.29
N ARG A 480 45.00 29.12 39.94
CA ARG A 480 44.98 27.79 39.26
C ARG A 480 44.91 26.64 40.29
N ARG A 481 44.46 25.44 39.88
CA ARG A 481 44.88 24.05 40.28
C ARG A 481 44.04 23.03 39.45
N SER A 482 44.59 22.17 38.59
CA SER A 482 45.37 20.91 38.75
C SER A 482 44.59 19.69 39.26
N GLY A 483 44.56 18.58 38.49
CA GLY A 483 44.15 17.24 38.94
C GLY A 483 44.06 16.20 37.80
N GLU A 484 44.94 15.21 37.81
CA GLU A 484 45.16 14.10 36.85
C GLU A 484 44.04 13.03 36.79
N PRO A 485 44.02 12.15 35.77
CA PRO A 485 43.12 10.99 35.68
C PRO A 485 43.76 9.67 36.16
N ARG A 486 42.93 8.71 36.61
CA ARG A 486 43.31 7.34 37.03
C ARG A 486 42.30 6.27 36.53
N PRO A 487 42.65 4.97 36.54
CA PRO A 487 42.57 4.11 35.33
C PRO A 487 41.68 2.85 35.43
N GLY A 488 41.46 2.21 34.27
CA GLY A 488 41.68 0.77 34.04
C GLY A 488 40.49 -0.20 34.18
N LEU A 489 40.20 -0.96 33.11
CA LEU A 489 39.98 -2.43 33.11
C LEU A 489 39.68 -2.95 31.68
N ALA A 490 40.48 -3.92 31.21
CA ALA A 490 40.21 -4.77 30.03
C ALA A 490 39.61 -6.11 30.50
N PRO A 491 38.95 -6.93 29.63
CA PRO A 491 39.63 -8.02 28.90
C PRO A 491 38.91 -8.42 27.56
N PRO A 492 39.10 -9.61 26.93
CA PRO A 492 40.19 -9.91 25.99
C PRO A 492 39.77 -10.50 24.61
N GLY A 493 40.64 -10.33 23.61
CA GLY A 493 41.08 -11.38 22.66
C GLY A 493 40.21 -11.79 21.47
N ALA A 494 40.67 -11.52 20.24
CA ALA A 494 40.98 -12.53 19.19
C ALA A 494 41.24 -11.89 17.81
N GLY A 495 42.44 -12.16 17.27
CA GLY A 495 42.77 -12.40 15.85
C GLY A 495 42.31 -11.41 14.77
N ARG A 496 43.25 -10.60 14.25
CA ARG A 496 43.21 -10.14 12.84
C ARG A 496 44.39 -10.72 12.08
N GLY A 497 44.08 -11.65 11.18
CA GLY A 497 44.97 -12.12 10.13
C GLY A 497 45.10 -11.06 9.03
N SER A 498 46.34 -10.83 8.61
CA SER A 498 46.72 -10.05 7.44
C SER A 498 46.60 -10.91 6.19
N TYR A 499 45.85 -10.44 5.18
CA TYR A 499 45.92 -10.97 3.82
C TYR A 499 46.63 -9.94 2.93
N ARG A 500 47.69 -10.40 2.28
CA ARG A 500 48.49 -9.69 1.28
C ARG A 500 48.14 -10.32 -0.08
N PRO A 501 47.95 -9.58 -1.18
CA PRO A 501 47.81 -10.17 -2.50
C PRO A 501 49.17 -10.21 -3.23
N LEU A 502 49.42 -11.30 -3.95
CA LEU A 502 50.43 -11.45 -5.01
C LEU A 502 49.99 -12.60 -5.93
N PRO A 503 50.46 -12.67 -7.18
CA PRO A 503 50.68 -11.61 -8.17
C PRO A 503 49.68 -11.67 -9.34
#